data_AF-A0A3C0Z8A6-F1
#
_entry.id   AF-A0A3C0Z8A6-F1
#
_cell.length_a   1.000
_cell.length_b   1.000
_cell.length_c   1.000
_cell.angle_alpha   90.00
_cell.angle_beta   90.00
_cell.angle_gamma   90.00
#
_symmetry.space_group_name_H-M   'P 1'
#
loop_
_entity.id
_entity.type
_entity.pdbx_description
1 polymer ?
#
loop_
_entity_poly.entity_id
_entity_poly.type
_entity_poly.pdbx_seq_one_letter_code
_entity_poly.pdbx_strand_id
1 'polypeptide(L)'
;YIWADGTQKPNEWESIFGGSIWQEVPSLKKQYLHVFAKEQPDLNWENNKMRQDLYKMIRWWLDLGIDGFRIDAISHIKKSSWDTKPQADWAFSPFTNVAGIGVYLKELGQIFKEYDIVTVGEASGVTAEQAPEWVGEDGYFNMIFEFEHISLWKREKQDTIDVIALKKALSHWQKQLDYGKGWNALYMENHDVPRSVSVFGNDQPVYRQKAATALATMYLLLQGTPFIYQGQELGMTNMTFTDLAQLDDVTAKQQIEELRKLEDSSERNLEILELMSSISRDNSRTPMQWSTEENAGFSTAEPWLVVNPNYEELNVAAQLKQPNSILSYYKQLIQLRKNRAVLVTGHYHDYLLDDPKVYVYERFLGTERILVVVNLTKDTAQIDLPTAISGQSWTLVIDNHSVEGASSERELQLTQHQKTMALAPYEARVYHMNQRVKETFNEKIK
;
A
#
# COMPACT_ATOMS: atom_id res chain seq x y z
N TYR A 1 -4.13 -11.47 -29.34
CA TYR A 1 -4.45 -10.05 -29.08
C TYR A 1 -5.87 -9.74 -29.50
N ILE A 2 -6.39 -8.59 -29.06
CA ILE A 2 -7.73 -8.10 -29.39
C ILE A 2 -7.61 -7.11 -30.55
N TRP A 3 -8.32 -7.39 -31.64
CA TRP A 3 -8.27 -6.60 -32.89
C TRP A 3 -9.66 -6.14 -33.31
N ALA A 4 -9.74 -4.94 -33.86
CA ALA A 4 -10.90 -4.41 -34.57
C ALA A 4 -10.55 -4.10 -36.03
N ASP A 5 -11.51 -4.29 -36.93
CA ASP A 5 -11.35 -3.96 -38.34
C ASP A 5 -11.61 -2.47 -38.62
N GLY A 6 -10.86 -1.91 -39.56
CA GLY A 6 -11.00 -0.52 -39.99
C GLY A 6 -10.20 0.48 -39.17
N THR A 7 -10.36 1.75 -39.53
CA THR A 7 -9.66 2.91 -38.95
C THR A 7 -10.57 3.74 -38.02
N GLN A 8 -11.86 3.43 -37.98
CA GLN A 8 -12.79 4.06 -37.04
C GLN A 8 -12.62 3.40 -35.67
N LYS A 9 -12.45 4.22 -34.62
CA LYS A 9 -12.36 3.70 -33.25
C LYS A 9 -13.62 2.91 -32.89
N PRO A 10 -13.48 1.69 -32.34
CA PRO A 10 -14.64 0.89 -31.92
C PRO A 10 -15.47 1.54 -30.82
N ASN A 11 -14.83 2.30 -29.92
CA ASN A 11 -15.45 3.03 -28.82
C ASN A 11 -14.53 4.16 -28.34
N GLU A 12 -15.05 4.98 -27.43
CA GLU A 12 -14.33 6.09 -26.79
C GLU A 12 -13.68 5.66 -25.47
N TRP A 13 -13.26 4.38 -25.34
CA TRP A 13 -12.53 3.95 -24.14
C TRP A 13 -11.13 4.54 -24.11
N GLU A 14 -10.72 4.92 -22.92
CA GLU A 14 -9.43 5.56 -22.63
C GLU A 14 -8.43 4.55 -22.05
N SER A 15 -7.16 4.68 -22.44
CA SER A 15 -6.06 3.95 -21.81
C SER A 15 -5.81 4.50 -20.40
N ILE A 16 -5.37 3.63 -19.48
CA ILE A 16 -4.96 4.03 -18.13
C ILE A 16 -3.80 5.04 -18.15
N PHE A 17 -2.97 5.01 -19.21
CA PHE A 17 -1.87 5.95 -19.39
C PHE A 17 -2.23 7.19 -20.19
N GLY A 18 -3.47 7.30 -20.69
CA GLY A 18 -3.96 8.46 -21.43
C GLY A 18 -4.20 8.18 -22.92
N GLY A 19 -5.06 9.00 -23.52
CA GLY A 19 -5.50 8.83 -24.90
C GLY A 19 -6.38 7.59 -25.12
N SER A 20 -6.55 7.21 -26.39
CA SER A 20 -7.42 6.08 -26.77
C SER A 20 -6.79 4.73 -26.41
N ILE A 21 -7.62 3.77 -26.02
CA ILE A 21 -7.22 2.36 -25.84
C ILE A 21 -6.93 1.63 -27.17
N TRP A 22 -7.19 2.27 -28.31
CA TRP A 22 -7.04 1.69 -29.64
C TRP A 22 -5.89 2.33 -30.40
N GLN A 23 -4.97 1.49 -30.88
CA GLN A 23 -3.85 1.91 -31.72
C GLN A 23 -4.01 1.35 -33.13
N GLU A 24 -4.02 2.24 -34.12
CA GLU A 24 -4.12 1.89 -35.55
C GLU A 24 -2.83 1.26 -36.08
N VAL A 25 -3.01 0.25 -36.94
CA VAL A 25 -1.97 -0.36 -37.77
C VAL A 25 -2.39 -0.22 -39.24
N PRO A 26 -2.01 0.89 -39.91
CA PRO A 26 -2.52 1.23 -41.25
C PRO A 26 -2.28 0.14 -42.31
N SER A 27 -1.13 -0.54 -42.24
CA SER A 27 -0.77 -1.61 -43.17
C SER A 27 -1.72 -2.81 -43.12
N LEU A 28 -2.39 -3.03 -41.98
CA LEU A 28 -3.34 -4.10 -41.78
C LEU A 28 -4.80 -3.64 -41.91
N LYS A 29 -5.05 -2.32 -41.97
CA LYS A 29 -6.39 -1.72 -41.87
C LYS A 29 -7.14 -2.21 -40.63
N LYS A 30 -6.43 -2.29 -39.50
CA LYS A 30 -6.95 -2.75 -38.22
C LYS A 30 -6.42 -1.88 -37.09
N GLN A 31 -7.07 -2.00 -35.93
CA GLN A 31 -6.63 -1.43 -34.66
C GLN A 31 -6.49 -2.53 -33.62
N TYR A 32 -5.52 -2.44 -32.72
CA TYR A 32 -5.41 -3.33 -31.56
C TYR A 32 -5.72 -2.58 -30.26
N LEU A 33 -6.24 -3.31 -29.28
CA LEU A 33 -6.54 -2.80 -27.95
C LEU A 33 -5.29 -2.84 -27.06
N HIS A 34 -5.04 -1.75 -26.33
CA HIS A 34 -4.01 -1.63 -25.30
C HIS A 34 -4.54 -0.85 -24.09
N VAL A 35 -4.81 -1.53 -22.97
CA VAL A 35 -5.26 -0.90 -21.70
C VAL A 35 -4.20 0.06 -21.16
N PHE A 36 -2.93 -0.25 -21.40
CA PHE A 36 -1.78 0.52 -20.94
C PHE A 36 -1.08 1.22 -22.11
N ALA A 37 0.25 1.15 -22.20
CA ALA A 37 1.01 1.77 -23.29
C ALA A 37 0.72 1.10 -24.64
N LYS A 38 0.99 1.81 -25.74
CA LYS A 38 0.78 1.30 -27.10
C LYS A 38 1.61 0.07 -27.39
N GLU A 39 2.77 -0.04 -26.75
CA GLU A 39 3.70 -1.17 -26.83
C GLU A 39 3.22 -2.40 -26.03
N GLN A 40 2.11 -2.28 -25.30
CA GLN A 40 1.52 -3.32 -24.44
C GLN A 40 0.14 -3.78 -24.99
N PRO A 41 0.10 -4.45 -26.16
CA PRO A 41 -1.16 -4.94 -26.72
C PRO A 41 -1.77 -6.04 -25.84
N ASP A 42 -3.07 -5.91 -25.57
CA ASP A 42 -3.78 -6.81 -24.67
C ASP A 42 -3.93 -8.23 -25.22
N LEU A 43 -3.62 -9.21 -24.37
CA LEU A 43 -3.91 -10.61 -24.63
C LEU A 43 -5.42 -10.87 -24.64
N ASN A 44 -5.87 -11.73 -25.56
CA ASN A 44 -7.29 -12.05 -25.70
C ASN A 44 -7.63 -13.30 -24.86
N TRP A 45 -8.09 -13.08 -23.62
CA TRP A 45 -8.43 -14.14 -22.67
C TRP A 45 -9.61 -15.01 -23.12
N GLU A 46 -10.42 -14.58 -24.07
CA GLU A 46 -11.46 -15.44 -24.67
C GLU A 46 -10.85 -16.58 -25.51
N ASN A 47 -9.62 -16.42 -26.02
CA ASN A 47 -8.96 -17.41 -26.84
C ASN A 47 -8.35 -18.53 -25.97
N ASN A 48 -8.96 -19.71 -25.98
CA ASN A 48 -8.49 -20.86 -25.20
C ASN A 48 -7.02 -21.23 -25.51
N LYS A 49 -6.59 -21.22 -26.78
CA LYS A 49 -5.20 -21.57 -27.14
C LYS A 49 -4.22 -20.61 -26.48
N MET A 50 -4.52 -19.31 -26.48
CA MET A 50 -3.71 -18.30 -25.81
C MET A 50 -3.60 -18.59 -24.30
N ARG A 51 -4.73 -18.89 -23.63
CA ARG A 51 -4.72 -19.24 -22.21
C ARG A 51 -3.87 -20.48 -21.92
N GLN A 52 -4.00 -21.54 -22.73
CA GLN A 52 -3.17 -22.74 -22.56
C GLN A 52 -1.67 -22.45 -22.74
N ASP A 53 -1.29 -21.59 -23.69
CA ASP A 53 0.09 -21.17 -23.87
C ASP A 53 0.60 -20.38 -22.64
N LEU A 54 -0.22 -19.48 -22.07
CA LEU A 54 0.10 -18.79 -20.80
C LEU A 54 0.24 -19.77 -19.62
N TYR A 55 -0.67 -20.72 -19.48
CA TYR A 55 -0.66 -21.71 -18.39
C TYR A 55 0.57 -22.61 -18.44
N LYS A 56 1.03 -22.94 -19.65
CA LYS A 56 2.29 -23.66 -19.85
C LYS A 56 3.49 -22.82 -19.41
N MET A 57 3.51 -21.53 -19.73
CA MET A 57 4.57 -20.61 -19.30
C MET A 57 4.58 -20.42 -17.78
N ILE A 58 3.41 -20.27 -17.15
CA ILE A 58 3.28 -20.17 -15.69
C ILE A 58 3.84 -21.43 -15.02
N ARG A 59 3.43 -22.63 -15.47
CA ARG A 59 3.95 -23.89 -14.93
C ARG A 59 5.45 -24.02 -15.13
N TRP A 60 5.98 -23.60 -16.28
CA TRP A 60 7.43 -23.63 -16.50
C TRP A 60 8.20 -22.86 -15.41
N TRP A 61 7.72 -21.69 -14.99
CA TRP A 61 8.31 -20.95 -13.88
C TRP A 61 8.15 -21.64 -12.52
N LEU A 62 6.96 -22.21 -12.26
CA LEU A 62 6.69 -22.94 -11.02
C LEU A 62 7.53 -24.23 -10.91
N ASP A 63 7.75 -24.92 -12.02
CA ASP A 63 8.60 -26.11 -12.13
C ASP A 63 10.08 -25.79 -11.87
N LEU A 64 10.50 -24.53 -12.00
CA LEU A 64 11.83 -24.07 -11.57
C LEU A 64 11.94 -23.90 -10.05
N GLY A 65 10.83 -23.93 -9.32
CA GLY A 65 10.79 -23.86 -7.86
C GLY A 65 10.75 -22.44 -7.29
N ILE A 66 10.11 -21.48 -7.98
CA ILE A 66 9.81 -20.17 -7.36
C ILE A 66 8.67 -20.30 -6.35
N ASP A 67 8.66 -19.45 -5.32
CA ASP A 67 7.70 -19.56 -4.20
C ASP A 67 6.35 -18.85 -4.45
N GLY A 68 6.14 -18.28 -5.64
CA GLY A 68 4.90 -17.56 -5.91
C GLY A 68 4.94 -16.48 -6.98
N PHE A 69 3.82 -15.76 -7.07
CA PHE A 69 3.64 -14.65 -8.00
C PHE A 69 2.91 -13.47 -7.36
N ARG A 70 3.37 -12.27 -7.71
CA ARG A 70 2.49 -11.09 -7.78
C ARG A 70 1.94 -11.03 -9.20
N ILE A 71 0.62 -11.10 -9.36
CA ILE A 71 -0.03 -11.15 -10.67
C ILE A 71 -0.47 -9.74 -11.07
N ASP A 72 0.26 -9.18 -12.03
CA ASP A 72 0.07 -7.82 -12.57
C ASP A 72 -1.29 -7.64 -13.25
N ALA A 73 -1.92 -6.48 -13.01
CA ALA A 73 -3.10 -5.99 -13.72
C ALA A 73 -4.24 -7.03 -13.85
N ILE A 74 -4.37 -7.96 -12.89
CA ILE A 74 -5.14 -9.19 -13.10
C ILE A 74 -6.64 -8.93 -13.20
N SER A 75 -7.13 -7.84 -12.61
CA SER A 75 -8.52 -7.42 -12.74
C SER A 75 -8.88 -6.88 -14.12
N HIS A 76 -7.92 -6.67 -15.02
CA HIS A 76 -8.15 -6.10 -16.35
C HIS A 76 -8.30 -7.14 -17.48
N ILE A 77 -8.20 -8.44 -17.17
CA ILE A 77 -8.12 -9.48 -18.22
C ILE A 77 -9.43 -9.70 -18.98
N LYS A 78 -10.59 -9.38 -18.38
CA LYS A 78 -11.91 -9.46 -18.99
C LYS A 78 -12.35 -8.10 -19.51
N LYS A 79 -12.78 -8.05 -20.77
CA LYS A 79 -13.33 -6.85 -21.41
C LYS A 79 -14.85 -6.99 -21.53
N SER A 80 -15.55 -5.88 -21.34
CA SER A 80 -16.99 -5.80 -21.59
C SER A 80 -17.28 -5.82 -23.10
N SER A 81 -18.57 -5.88 -23.46
CA SER A 81 -18.98 -5.63 -24.83
C SER A 81 -18.58 -4.22 -25.26
N TRP A 82 -18.19 -4.02 -26.53
CA TRP A 82 -17.59 -2.78 -27.01
C TRP A 82 -18.55 -1.57 -27.01
N ASP A 83 -19.87 -1.82 -26.95
CA ASP A 83 -20.92 -0.81 -26.78
C ASP A 83 -21.08 -0.31 -25.34
N THR A 84 -20.40 -0.94 -24.37
CA THR A 84 -20.43 -0.53 -22.97
C THR A 84 -19.82 0.86 -22.83
N LYS A 85 -20.60 1.80 -22.28
CA LYS A 85 -20.10 3.13 -21.93
C LYS A 85 -19.41 3.09 -20.57
N PRO A 86 -18.28 3.79 -20.40
CA PRO A 86 -17.70 3.96 -19.07
C PRO A 86 -18.69 4.60 -18.09
N GLN A 87 -18.58 4.22 -16.83
CA GLN A 87 -19.23 4.91 -15.71
C GLN A 87 -18.70 6.35 -15.59
N ALA A 88 -19.55 7.28 -15.18
CA ALA A 88 -19.25 8.71 -15.20
C ALA A 88 -18.07 9.09 -14.29
N ASP A 89 -17.93 8.39 -13.17
CA ASP A 89 -16.89 8.55 -12.16
C ASP A 89 -15.74 7.55 -12.33
N TRP A 90 -15.84 6.61 -13.29
CA TRP A 90 -14.82 5.59 -13.49
C TRP A 90 -14.68 5.17 -14.96
N ALA A 91 -13.77 5.86 -15.65
CA ALA A 91 -13.46 5.65 -17.07
C ALA A 91 -13.01 4.20 -17.40
N PHE A 92 -12.44 3.48 -16.43
CA PHE A 92 -11.87 2.15 -16.62
C PHE A 92 -12.84 1.00 -16.34
N SER A 93 -14.07 1.31 -15.92
CA SER A 93 -15.12 0.33 -15.64
C SER A 93 -15.43 -0.68 -16.77
N PRO A 94 -15.28 -0.37 -18.08
CA PRO A 94 -15.57 -1.35 -19.12
C PRO A 94 -14.57 -2.51 -19.21
N PHE A 95 -13.41 -2.41 -18.57
CA PHE A 95 -12.35 -3.41 -18.65
C PHE A 95 -11.70 -3.69 -17.29
N THR A 96 -12.30 -3.28 -16.18
CA THR A 96 -11.78 -3.54 -14.82
C THR A 96 -12.82 -4.33 -14.02
N ASN A 97 -12.43 -5.47 -13.47
CA ASN A 97 -13.28 -6.37 -12.68
C ASN A 97 -14.63 -6.68 -13.37
N VAL A 98 -14.57 -6.89 -14.69
CA VAL A 98 -15.76 -7.10 -15.51
C VAL A 98 -16.39 -8.46 -15.24
N ALA A 99 -17.73 -8.51 -15.21
CA ALA A 99 -18.47 -9.75 -15.04
C ALA A 99 -18.00 -10.87 -16.01
N GLY A 100 -17.83 -12.08 -15.46
CA GLY A 100 -17.29 -13.23 -16.17
C GLY A 100 -15.78 -13.42 -16.05
N ILE A 101 -15.05 -12.45 -15.47
CA ILE A 101 -13.61 -12.59 -15.18
C ILE A 101 -13.28 -13.84 -14.36
N GLY A 102 -14.16 -14.20 -13.42
CA GLY A 102 -14.00 -15.36 -12.54
C GLY A 102 -13.80 -16.69 -13.27
N VAL A 103 -14.24 -16.83 -14.53
CA VAL A 103 -13.96 -18.04 -15.33
C VAL A 103 -12.44 -18.24 -15.48
N TYR A 104 -11.71 -17.19 -15.86
CA TYR A 104 -10.27 -17.27 -16.07
C TYR A 104 -9.49 -17.31 -14.76
N LEU A 105 -9.98 -16.58 -13.74
CA LEU A 105 -9.34 -16.57 -12.43
C LEU A 105 -9.47 -17.93 -11.72
N LYS A 106 -10.58 -18.65 -11.91
CA LYS A 106 -10.72 -20.05 -11.45
C LYS A 106 -9.73 -20.97 -12.15
N GLU A 107 -9.60 -20.86 -13.48
CA GLU A 107 -8.61 -21.64 -14.23
C GLU A 107 -7.17 -21.38 -13.70
N LEU A 108 -6.80 -20.11 -13.48
CA LEU A 108 -5.51 -19.76 -12.88
C LEU A 108 -5.34 -20.27 -11.44
N GLY A 109 -6.33 -20.04 -10.58
CA GLY A 109 -6.30 -20.45 -9.18
C GLY A 109 -6.16 -21.96 -9.02
N GLN A 110 -6.76 -22.76 -9.92
CA GLN A 110 -6.57 -24.21 -9.95
C GLN A 110 -5.12 -24.60 -10.25
N ILE A 111 -4.45 -23.90 -11.18
CA ILE A 111 -3.02 -24.13 -11.47
C ILE A 111 -2.18 -23.78 -10.26
N PHE A 112 -2.42 -22.64 -9.62
CA PHE A 112 -1.65 -22.23 -8.46
C PHE A 112 -1.80 -23.19 -7.27
N LYS A 113 -3.00 -23.78 -7.08
CA LYS A 113 -3.27 -24.81 -6.07
C LYS A 113 -2.55 -26.14 -6.33
N GLU A 114 -1.93 -26.35 -7.49
CA GLU A 114 -1.06 -27.52 -7.76
C GLU A 114 0.31 -27.40 -7.08
N TYR A 115 0.69 -26.21 -6.59
CA TYR A 115 2.01 -25.90 -6.01
C TYR A 115 1.85 -25.28 -4.62
N ASP A 116 2.84 -25.49 -3.74
CA ASP A 116 2.92 -24.84 -2.43
C ASP A 116 3.56 -23.45 -2.57
N ILE A 117 2.75 -22.46 -2.93
CA ILE A 117 3.19 -21.11 -3.28
C ILE A 117 2.27 -20.03 -2.71
N VAL A 118 2.74 -18.78 -2.72
CA VAL A 118 1.94 -17.60 -2.41
C VAL A 118 1.57 -16.84 -3.68
N THR A 119 0.30 -16.45 -3.78
CA THR A 119 -0.21 -15.63 -4.89
C THR A 119 -0.84 -14.33 -4.37
N VAL A 120 -0.43 -13.23 -5.00
CA VAL A 120 -0.97 -11.89 -4.72
C VAL A 120 -1.45 -11.26 -6.00
N GLY A 121 -2.76 -11.12 -6.19
CA GLY A 121 -3.32 -10.45 -7.36
C GLY A 121 -3.31 -8.93 -7.20
N GLU A 122 -2.88 -8.18 -8.21
CA GLU A 122 -3.15 -6.75 -8.29
C GLU A 122 -4.57 -6.51 -8.81
N ALA A 123 -5.50 -6.24 -7.92
CA ALA A 123 -6.92 -6.32 -8.21
C ALA A 123 -7.63 -4.97 -8.07
N SER A 124 -7.26 -4.03 -8.94
CA SER A 124 -7.95 -2.73 -9.03
C SER A 124 -9.44 -2.93 -9.30
N GLY A 125 -10.29 -2.13 -8.66
CA GLY A 125 -11.74 -2.17 -8.83
C GLY A 125 -12.47 -3.32 -8.13
N VAL A 126 -11.79 -4.10 -7.28
CA VAL A 126 -12.42 -5.06 -6.37
C VAL A 126 -12.77 -4.35 -5.08
N THR A 127 -14.04 -4.38 -4.67
CA THR A 127 -14.47 -3.82 -3.38
C THR A 127 -14.22 -4.82 -2.25
N ALA A 128 -14.20 -4.34 -1.00
CA ALA A 128 -14.07 -5.21 0.16
C ALA A 128 -15.17 -6.29 0.16
N GLU A 129 -16.41 -5.97 -0.20
CA GLU A 129 -17.53 -6.91 -0.23
C GLU A 129 -17.31 -8.07 -1.21
N GLN A 130 -16.61 -7.81 -2.32
CA GLN A 130 -16.26 -8.81 -3.32
C GLN A 130 -15.02 -9.61 -2.94
N ALA A 131 -14.16 -9.08 -2.06
CA ALA A 131 -12.87 -9.66 -1.73
C ALA A 131 -12.92 -11.14 -1.26
N PRO A 132 -13.91 -11.61 -0.49
CA PRO A 132 -14.00 -13.03 -0.13
C PRO A 132 -14.07 -13.99 -1.33
N GLU A 133 -14.62 -13.56 -2.48
CA GLU A 133 -14.60 -14.37 -3.71
C GLU A 133 -13.18 -14.48 -4.29
N TRP A 134 -12.36 -13.45 -4.10
CA TRP A 134 -10.99 -13.39 -4.61
C TRP A 134 -9.99 -14.10 -3.70
N VAL A 135 -10.16 -13.98 -2.37
CA VAL A 135 -9.13 -14.35 -1.39
C VAL A 135 -9.63 -15.22 -0.23
N GLY A 136 -10.88 -15.68 -0.27
CA GLY A 136 -11.40 -16.63 0.71
C GLY A 136 -10.81 -18.03 0.53
N GLU A 137 -11.30 -18.99 1.33
CA GLU A 137 -10.83 -20.39 1.30
C GLU A 137 -10.89 -21.01 -0.12
N ASP A 138 -11.99 -20.75 -0.84
CA ASP A 138 -12.17 -21.16 -2.24
C ASP A 138 -11.79 -20.07 -3.26
N GLY A 139 -11.11 -19.01 -2.81
CA GLY A 139 -10.72 -17.87 -3.61
C GLY A 139 -9.73 -18.20 -4.73
N TYR A 140 -9.54 -17.21 -5.61
CA TYR A 140 -8.63 -17.28 -6.75
C TYR A 140 -7.15 -17.14 -6.34
N PHE A 141 -6.88 -16.35 -5.31
CA PHE A 141 -5.53 -16.01 -4.84
C PHE A 141 -5.45 -16.11 -3.31
N ASN A 142 -4.24 -16.12 -2.75
CA ASN A 142 -4.08 -16.08 -1.29
C ASN A 142 -4.41 -14.69 -0.73
N MET A 143 -4.10 -13.64 -1.49
CA MET A 143 -4.40 -12.25 -1.14
C MET A 143 -4.45 -11.39 -2.41
N ILE A 144 -4.92 -10.15 -2.27
CA ILE A 144 -4.91 -9.15 -3.35
C ILE A 144 -4.37 -7.81 -2.83
N PHE A 145 -3.70 -7.08 -3.71
CA PHE A 145 -3.53 -5.64 -3.55
C PHE A 145 -4.82 -4.95 -3.99
N GLU A 146 -5.51 -4.43 -2.99
CA GLU A 146 -6.65 -3.52 -3.13
C GLU A 146 -6.18 -2.06 -3.10
N PHE A 147 -6.97 -1.14 -3.64
CA PHE A 147 -6.54 0.23 -3.90
C PHE A 147 -7.38 1.29 -3.18
N GLU A 148 -8.30 0.91 -2.29
CA GLU A 148 -9.24 1.83 -1.64
C GLU A 148 -8.50 2.88 -0.80
N HIS A 149 -7.56 2.48 0.06
CA HIS A 149 -6.76 3.43 0.85
C HIS A 149 -5.75 4.20 0.00
N ILE A 150 -5.16 3.57 -1.00
CA ILE A 150 -4.21 4.22 -1.91
C ILE A 150 -4.91 5.26 -2.78
N SER A 151 -6.17 5.06 -3.15
CA SER A 151 -6.95 6.00 -3.98
C SER A 151 -7.24 7.34 -3.30
N LEU A 152 -6.99 7.45 -1.99
CA LEU A 152 -7.06 8.72 -1.25
C LEU A 152 -5.98 9.69 -1.70
N TRP A 153 -4.81 9.17 -2.08
CA TRP A 153 -3.86 9.92 -2.87
C TRP A 153 -4.47 10.17 -4.25
N LYS A 154 -4.60 11.44 -4.61
CA LYS A 154 -5.06 11.85 -5.95
C LYS A 154 -3.86 12.24 -6.79
N ARG A 155 -4.03 12.13 -8.11
CA ARG A 155 -3.11 12.71 -9.11
C ARG A 155 -3.25 14.24 -9.22
N GLU A 156 -3.52 14.89 -8.10
CA GLU A 156 -3.67 16.33 -7.92
C GLU A 156 -2.94 16.71 -6.63
N LYS A 157 -2.42 17.94 -6.55
CA LYS A 157 -1.74 18.40 -5.35
C LYS A 157 -2.73 18.42 -4.17
N GLN A 158 -2.39 17.72 -3.10
CA GLN A 158 -3.12 17.73 -1.83
C GLN A 158 -2.20 18.19 -0.71
N ASP A 159 -2.68 19.12 0.12
CA ASP A 159 -1.89 19.63 1.26
C ASP A 159 -1.99 18.71 2.49
N THR A 160 -3.07 17.93 2.61
CA THR A 160 -3.30 17.00 3.74
C THR A 160 -4.16 15.81 3.31
N ILE A 161 -3.79 14.60 3.74
CA ILE A 161 -4.62 13.39 3.59
C ILE A 161 -5.86 13.45 4.49
N ASP A 162 -6.98 12.89 4.03
CA ASP A 162 -8.15 12.62 4.89
C ASP A 162 -7.87 11.40 5.77
N VAL A 163 -7.46 11.66 7.02
CA VAL A 163 -7.16 10.63 8.01
C VAL A 163 -8.39 9.77 8.32
N ILE A 164 -9.60 10.33 8.33
CA ILE A 164 -10.82 9.57 8.61
C ILE A 164 -11.07 8.59 7.47
N ALA A 165 -10.94 9.04 6.22
CA ALA A 165 -11.10 8.18 5.06
C ALA A 165 -10.06 7.04 5.04
N LEU A 166 -8.79 7.34 5.35
CA LEU A 166 -7.73 6.33 5.44
C LEU A 166 -8.06 5.25 6.47
N LYS A 167 -8.45 5.66 7.68
CA LYS A 167 -8.84 4.73 8.74
C LYS A 167 -10.05 3.89 8.33
N LYS A 168 -11.05 4.51 7.69
CA LYS A 168 -12.26 3.82 7.22
C LYS A 168 -11.94 2.77 6.16
N ALA A 169 -11.12 3.10 5.16
CA ALA A 169 -10.69 2.15 4.13
C ALA A 169 -9.97 0.94 4.75
N LEU A 170 -8.95 1.17 5.58
CA LEU A 170 -8.21 0.08 6.24
C LEU A 170 -9.12 -0.76 7.15
N SER A 171 -9.98 -0.11 7.95
CA SER A 171 -10.92 -0.79 8.86
C SER A 171 -11.97 -1.61 8.11
N HIS A 172 -12.41 -1.13 6.95
CA HIS A 172 -13.38 -1.81 6.09
C HIS A 172 -12.84 -3.15 5.61
N TRP A 173 -11.63 -3.16 5.05
CA TRP A 173 -10.96 -4.37 4.56
C TRP A 173 -10.59 -5.35 5.68
N GLN A 174 -10.14 -4.83 6.83
CA GLN A 174 -9.90 -5.67 8.00
C GLN A 174 -11.18 -6.42 8.42
N LYS A 175 -12.29 -5.71 8.63
CA LYS A 175 -13.56 -6.32 9.07
C LYS A 175 -14.13 -7.32 8.06
N GLN A 176 -13.96 -7.04 6.78
CA GLN A 176 -14.58 -7.83 5.73
C GLN A 176 -13.86 -9.16 5.49
N LEU A 177 -12.55 -9.22 5.69
CA LEU A 177 -11.74 -10.43 5.57
C LEU A 177 -11.47 -11.15 6.90
N ASP A 178 -11.78 -10.54 8.04
CA ASP A 178 -11.63 -11.18 9.36
C ASP A 178 -12.51 -12.43 9.51
N TYR A 179 -12.23 -13.23 10.55
CA TYR A 179 -12.89 -14.50 10.85
C TYR A 179 -12.73 -15.55 9.74
N GLY A 180 -11.57 -15.55 9.08
CA GLY A 180 -11.21 -16.54 8.07
C GLY A 180 -11.88 -16.36 6.70
N LYS A 181 -12.46 -15.17 6.44
CA LYS A 181 -13.10 -14.86 5.15
C LYS A 181 -12.10 -14.54 4.04
N GLY A 182 -10.86 -14.25 4.40
CA GLY A 182 -9.74 -14.14 3.48
C GLY A 182 -8.49 -13.60 4.16
N TRP A 183 -7.54 -13.11 3.37
CA TRP A 183 -6.28 -12.58 3.88
C TRP A 183 -5.86 -11.30 3.15
N ASN A 184 -5.55 -10.25 3.91
CA ASN A 184 -5.15 -8.95 3.36
C ASN A 184 -3.68 -8.96 2.93
N ALA A 185 -3.35 -8.28 1.81
CA ALA A 185 -2.01 -7.80 1.53
C ALA A 185 -1.88 -6.36 2.07
N LEU A 186 -1.07 -6.16 3.10
CA LEU A 186 -0.96 -4.87 3.80
C LEU A 186 0.19 -4.08 3.20
N TYR A 187 -0.07 -2.88 2.67
CA TYR A 187 0.97 -2.06 2.06
C TYR A 187 0.61 -0.57 2.09
N MET A 188 1.64 0.28 2.02
CA MET A 188 1.49 1.73 1.88
C MET A 188 2.31 2.31 0.72
N GLU A 189 3.25 1.52 0.17
CA GLU A 189 4.11 1.91 -0.95
C GLU A 189 4.21 0.77 -1.94
N ASN A 190 4.40 1.13 -3.20
CA ASN A 190 4.85 0.25 -4.27
C ASN A 190 5.49 1.12 -5.38
N HIS A 191 5.82 0.50 -6.51
CA HIS A 191 6.47 1.15 -7.64
C HIS A 191 5.55 2.02 -8.53
N ASP A 192 4.26 2.10 -8.22
CA ASP A 192 3.23 2.85 -8.97
C ASP A 192 2.67 4.04 -8.20
N VAL A 193 3.08 4.24 -6.94
CA VAL A 193 2.62 5.35 -6.09
C VAL A 193 3.81 6.10 -5.49
N PRO A 194 3.68 7.39 -5.16
CA PRO A 194 4.71 8.14 -4.45
C PRO A 194 5.00 7.61 -3.04
N ARG A 195 6.05 8.15 -2.39
CA ARG A 195 6.50 7.68 -1.07
C ARG A 195 5.48 7.99 0.01
N SER A 196 5.22 7.02 0.87
CA SER A 196 4.14 7.09 1.87
C SER A 196 4.36 8.20 2.89
N VAL A 197 5.60 8.46 3.29
CA VAL A 197 5.90 9.56 4.24
C VAL A 197 5.62 10.94 3.65
N SER A 198 5.78 11.12 2.34
CA SER A 198 5.48 12.36 1.63
C SER A 198 3.98 12.55 1.39
N VAL A 199 3.23 11.44 1.26
CA VAL A 199 1.80 11.46 0.89
C VAL A 199 0.87 11.37 2.10
N PHE A 200 1.09 10.37 2.97
CA PHE A 200 0.26 10.07 4.13
C PHE A 200 0.86 10.59 5.45
N GLY A 201 2.10 11.06 5.42
CA GLY A 201 2.84 11.51 6.57
C GLY A 201 3.23 12.99 6.50
N ASN A 202 4.46 13.27 6.89
CA ASN A 202 5.12 14.55 6.67
C ASN A 202 6.62 14.30 6.54
N ASP A 203 7.18 14.62 5.38
CA ASP A 203 8.57 14.34 5.04
C ASP A 203 9.54 15.46 5.42
N GLN A 204 9.07 16.53 6.07
CA GLN A 204 9.95 17.55 6.63
C GLN A 204 10.88 16.92 7.67
N PRO A 205 12.18 17.32 7.73
CA PRO A 205 13.17 16.68 8.60
C PRO A 205 12.75 16.53 10.07
N VAL A 206 11.99 17.50 10.61
CA VAL A 206 11.50 17.49 11.99
C VAL A 206 10.44 16.41 12.28
N TYR A 207 9.65 16.00 11.28
CA TYR A 207 8.58 15.01 11.44
C TYR A 207 8.87 13.67 10.79
N ARG A 208 9.71 13.64 9.74
CA ARG A 208 9.95 12.48 8.86
C ARG A 208 10.11 11.15 9.60
N GLN A 209 10.97 11.11 10.62
CA GLN A 209 11.19 9.89 11.40
C GLN A 209 9.94 9.43 12.16
N LYS A 210 9.24 10.36 12.82
CA LYS A 210 8.02 10.05 13.57
C LYS A 210 6.88 9.66 12.62
N ALA A 211 6.70 10.39 11.52
CA ALA A 211 5.68 10.09 10.52
C ALA A 211 5.90 8.71 9.87
N ALA A 212 7.13 8.39 9.44
CA ALA A 212 7.45 7.10 8.84
C ALA A 212 7.20 5.93 9.80
N THR A 213 7.57 6.09 11.08
CA THR A 213 7.38 5.05 12.11
C THR A 213 5.92 4.95 12.58
N ALA A 214 5.16 6.04 12.57
CA ALA A 214 3.71 6.04 12.80
C ALA A 214 2.98 5.26 11.71
N LEU A 215 3.26 5.56 10.45
CA LEU A 215 2.72 4.82 9.31
C LEU A 215 3.10 3.33 9.39
N ALA A 216 4.37 3.01 9.67
CA ALA A 216 4.83 1.64 9.86
C ALA A 216 4.01 0.90 10.93
N THR A 217 3.84 1.51 12.11
CA THR A 217 3.07 0.92 13.21
C THR A 217 1.61 0.70 12.83
N MET A 218 1.02 1.67 12.14
CA MET A 218 -0.36 1.64 11.70
C MET A 218 -0.65 0.40 10.84
N TYR A 219 0.11 0.16 9.78
CA TYR A 219 -0.24 -0.89 8.80
C TYR A 219 0.42 -2.26 9.08
N LEU A 220 1.66 -2.30 9.60
CA LEU A 220 2.38 -3.57 9.81
C LEU A 220 1.74 -4.46 10.88
N LEU A 221 0.91 -3.88 11.76
CA LEU A 221 0.27 -4.57 12.87
C LEU A 221 -1.21 -4.90 12.61
N LEU A 222 -1.71 -4.69 11.39
CA LEU A 222 -3.01 -5.17 10.93
C LEU A 222 -2.98 -6.69 10.64
N GLN A 223 -4.15 -7.32 10.49
CA GLN A 223 -4.29 -8.72 10.10
C GLN A 223 -4.04 -8.87 8.59
N GLY A 224 -3.09 -9.71 8.21
CA GLY A 224 -2.66 -9.86 6.82
C GLY A 224 -1.16 -10.10 6.66
N THR A 225 -0.66 -10.03 5.43
CA THR A 225 0.76 -10.10 5.11
C THR A 225 1.28 -8.72 4.75
N PRO A 226 2.20 -8.14 5.54
CA PRO A 226 2.79 -6.84 5.22
C PRO A 226 3.81 -6.91 4.09
N PHE A 227 3.73 -5.94 3.18
CA PHE A 227 4.69 -5.66 2.13
C PHE A 227 5.40 -4.34 2.44
N ILE A 228 6.72 -4.39 2.49
CA ILE A 228 7.59 -3.22 2.64
C ILE A 228 8.25 -2.97 1.29
N TYR A 229 8.03 -1.80 0.72
CA TYR A 229 8.66 -1.43 -0.54
C TYR A 229 10.05 -0.84 -0.30
N GLN A 230 11.01 -1.10 -1.19
CA GLN A 230 12.42 -0.71 -1.00
C GLN A 230 12.59 0.79 -0.69
N GLY A 231 13.18 1.10 0.45
CA GLY A 231 13.41 2.47 0.91
C GLY A 231 12.34 3.02 1.83
N GLN A 232 11.17 2.37 1.93
CA GLN A 232 10.12 2.71 2.89
C GLN A 232 10.64 2.57 4.33
N GLU A 233 11.44 1.53 4.57
CA GLU A 233 12.10 1.26 5.85
C GLU A 233 13.21 2.26 6.19
N LEU A 234 13.60 3.13 5.26
CA LEU A 234 14.50 4.25 5.49
C LEU A 234 13.73 5.57 5.65
N GLY A 235 12.43 5.59 5.35
CA GLY A 235 11.66 6.82 5.16
C GLY A 235 12.18 7.66 4.00
N MET A 236 12.57 7.00 2.90
CA MET A 236 12.81 7.69 1.63
C MET A 236 11.57 8.50 1.25
N THR A 237 11.80 9.68 0.69
CA THR A 237 10.77 10.69 0.42
C THR A 237 10.59 10.85 -1.08
N ASN A 238 9.54 11.56 -1.49
CA ASN A 238 9.43 12.03 -2.86
C ASN A 238 10.71 12.78 -3.27
N MET A 239 11.01 12.69 -4.56
CA MET A 239 12.13 13.33 -5.20
C MET A 239 11.82 14.81 -5.42
N THR A 240 12.82 15.67 -5.19
CA THR A 240 12.77 17.06 -5.64
C THR A 240 13.38 17.13 -7.04
N PHE A 241 12.57 16.82 -8.07
CA PHE A 241 13.03 16.95 -9.44
C PHE A 241 13.29 18.43 -9.76
N THR A 242 14.40 18.71 -10.42
CA THR A 242 14.81 20.06 -10.85
C THR A 242 14.59 20.30 -12.33
N ASP A 243 14.35 19.23 -13.09
CA ASP A 243 14.07 19.28 -14.53
C ASP A 243 13.09 18.17 -14.93
N LEU A 244 12.16 18.47 -15.84
CA LEU A 244 11.19 17.50 -16.35
C LEU A 244 11.85 16.33 -17.10
N ALA A 245 13.06 16.51 -17.63
CA ALA A 245 13.86 15.47 -18.27
C ALA A 245 14.38 14.42 -17.28
N GLN A 246 14.33 14.68 -15.97
CA GLN A 246 14.69 13.70 -14.94
C GLN A 246 13.59 12.65 -14.70
N LEU A 247 12.39 12.85 -15.25
CA LEU A 247 11.28 11.90 -15.15
C LEU A 247 11.37 10.88 -16.29
N ASP A 248 11.20 9.60 -15.96
CA ASP A 248 11.20 8.51 -16.94
C ASP A 248 9.82 7.88 -17.16
N ASP A 249 8.89 8.03 -16.21
CA ASP A 249 7.55 7.47 -16.30
C ASP A 249 6.82 7.89 -17.58
N VAL A 250 6.39 6.88 -18.35
CA VAL A 250 5.58 7.06 -19.56
C VAL A 250 4.29 7.85 -19.30
N THR A 251 3.64 7.65 -18.15
CA THR A 251 2.41 8.39 -17.79
C THR A 251 2.73 9.86 -17.55
N ALA A 252 3.77 10.14 -16.75
CA ALA A 252 4.23 11.50 -16.52
C ALA A 252 4.63 12.20 -17.84
N LYS A 253 5.40 11.53 -18.71
CA LYS A 253 5.79 12.09 -20.02
C LYS A 253 4.59 12.47 -20.89
N GLN A 254 3.59 11.59 -20.98
CA GLN A 254 2.36 11.87 -21.73
C GLN A 254 1.58 13.04 -21.12
N GLN A 255 1.43 13.05 -19.79
CA GLN A 255 0.74 14.13 -19.09
C GLN A 255 1.47 15.48 -19.24
N ILE A 256 2.80 15.50 -19.19
CA ILE A 256 3.61 16.68 -19.45
C ILE A 256 3.36 17.20 -20.87
N GLU A 257 3.35 16.32 -21.87
CA GLU A 257 3.08 16.71 -23.26
C GLU A 257 1.68 17.32 -23.43
N GLU A 258 0.66 16.73 -22.81
CA GLU A 258 -0.71 17.25 -22.83
C GLU A 258 -0.82 18.62 -22.15
N LEU A 259 -0.19 18.78 -20.98
CA LEU A 259 -0.22 20.04 -20.24
C LEU A 259 0.53 21.16 -20.98
N ARG A 260 1.62 20.85 -21.69
CA ARG A 260 2.36 21.81 -22.54
C ARG A 260 1.60 22.25 -23.77
N LYS A 261 0.70 21.42 -24.31
CA LYS A 261 -0.17 21.81 -25.44
C LYS A 261 -1.17 22.90 -25.08
N LEU A 262 -1.53 23.02 -23.80
CA LEU A 262 -2.42 24.07 -23.31
C LEU A 262 -1.69 25.42 -23.22
N GLU A 263 -0.46 25.40 -22.70
CA GLU A 263 0.41 26.58 -22.58
C GLU A 263 1.87 26.12 -22.43
N ASP A 264 2.78 26.68 -23.24
CA ASP A 264 4.21 26.36 -23.22
C ASP A 264 5.02 27.60 -22.82
N SER A 265 5.22 27.75 -21.50
CA SER A 265 6.01 28.83 -20.88
C SER A 265 6.93 28.28 -19.79
N SER A 266 7.95 29.05 -19.41
CA SER A 266 8.88 28.66 -18.34
C SER A 266 8.16 28.52 -17.00
N GLU A 267 7.26 29.45 -16.70
CA GLU A 267 6.41 29.43 -15.50
C GLU A 267 5.53 28.18 -15.47
N ARG A 268 4.90 27.83 -16.60
CA ARG A 268 4.08 26.63 -16.70
C ARG A 268 4.89 25.36 -16.53
N ASN A 269 6.11 25.30 -17.06
CA ASN A 269 7.00 24.15 -16.86
C ASN A 269 7.38 23.95 -15.38
N LEU A 270 7.53 25.03 -14.61
CA LEU A 270 7.75 24.93 -13.16
C LEU A 270 6.52 24.37 -12.42
N GLU A 271 5.31 24.81 -12.79
CA GLU A 271 4.07 24.26 -12.22
C GLU A 271 3.91 22.76 -12.56
N ILE A 272 4.20 22.37 -13.80
CA ILE A 272 4.17 20.97 -14.23
C ILE A 272 5.20 20.16 -13.44
N LEU A 273 6.43 20.69 -13.25
CA LEU A 273 7.47 20.02 -12.49
C LEU A 273 7.07 19.83 -11.02
N GLU A 274 6.47 20.84 -10.39
CA GLU A 274 5.95 20.74 -9.03
C GLU A 274 4.85 19.66 -8.92
N LEU A 275 3.90 19.66 -9.87
CA LEU A 275 2.86 18.64 -9.92
C LEU A 275 3.47 17.25 -10.08
N MET A 276 4.33 17.03 -11.08
CA MET A 276 4.96 15.73 -11.34
C MET A 276 5.81 15.25 -10.16
N SER A 277 6.52 16.16 -9.48
CA SER A 277 7.27 15.83 -8.26
C SER A 277 6.37 15.35 -7.13
N SER A 278 5.10 15.77 -7.08
CA SER A 278 4.15 15.32 -6.07
C SER A 278 3.42 14.03 -6.42
N ILE A 279 3.16 13.74 -7.70
CA ILE A 279 2.28 12.64 -8.12
C ILE A 279 2.95 11.55 -8.96
N SER A 280 4.14 11.78 -9.51
CA SER A 280 4.78 10.77 -10.36
C SER A 280 5.15 9.54 -9.54
N ARG A 281 4.98 8.36 -10.14
CA ARG A 281 5.46 7.09 -9.57
C ARG A 281 6.99 6.97 -9.59
N ASP A 282 7.69 7.83 -10.35
CA ASP A 282 9.15 7.89 -10.32
C ASP A 282 9.70 8.28 -8.95
N ASN A 283 8.89 8.92 -8.10
CA ASN A 283 9.22 9.16 -6.68
C ASN A 283 9.60 7.87 -5.92
N SER A 284 9.02 6.73 -6.31
CA SER A 284 9.30 5.42 -5.72
C SER A 284 10.32 4.60 -6.52
N ARG A 285 10.84 5.14 -7.62
CA ARG A 285 11.77 4.42 -8.53
C ARG A 285 13.19 4.95 -8.47
N THR A 286 13.42 6.05 -7.76
CA THR A 286 14.78 6.57 -7.53
C THR A 286 15.66 5.47 -6.92
N PRO A 287 16.96 5.44 -7.26
CA PRO A 287 17.88 4.44 -6.73
C PRO A 287 17.85 4.31 -5.21
N MET A 288 17.99 3.07 -4.73
CA MET A 288 18.06 2.79 -3.29
C MET A 288 19.26 3.48 -2.65
N GLN A 289 19.05 4.09 -1.49
CA GLN A 289 20.05 4.91 -0.82
C GLN A 289 20.89 4.07 0.17
N TRP A 290 21.96 3.44 -0.30
CA TRP A 290 22.78 2.52 0.51
C TRP A 290 23.74 3.21 1.48
N SER A 291 24.40 4.27 1.02
CA SER A 291 25.44 4.98 1.79
C SER A 291 25.54 6.44 1.34
N THR A 292 26.55 7.16 1.83
CA THR A 292 26.90 8.52 1.38
C THR A 292 27.92 8.53 0.24
N GLU A 293 28.26 7.37 -0.34
CA GLU A 293 29.13 7.29 -1.52
C GLU A 293 28.42 7.83 -2.77
N GLU A 294 29.17 8.00 -3.86
CA GLU A 294 28.63 8.44 -5.15
C GLU A 294 27.39 7.61 -5.54
N ASN A 295 26.35 8.29 -6.02
CA ASN A 295 25.04 7.71 -6.33
C ASN A 295 24.42 6.93 -5.16
N ALA A 296 24.65 7.37 -3.92
CA ALA A 296 24.28 6.68 -2.70
C ALA A 296 24.86 5.25 -2.56
N GLY A 297 25.93 4.92 -3.28
CA GLY A 297 26.49 3.56 -3.36
C GLY A 297 25.64 2.59 -4.20
N PHE A 298 24.65 3.08 -4.96
CA PHE A 298 23.83 2.24 -5.84
C PHE A 298 24.61 1.79 -7.09
N SER A 299 25.43 2.67 -7.65
CA SER A 299 26.14 2.43 -8.90
C SER A 299 27.38 3.32 -9.00
N THR A 300 28.45 2.79 -9.58
CA THR A 300 29.64 3.57 -9.96
C THR A 300 29.49 4.24 -11.33
N ALA A 301 28.44 3.91 -12.07
CA ALA A 301 28.05 4.55 -13.33
C ALA A 301 26.80 5.41 -13.13
N GLU A 302 26.52 6.32 -14.07
CA GLU A 302 25.32 7.14 -14.07
C GLU A 302 24.05 6.29 -13.94
N PRO A 303 23.26 6.44 -12.87
CA PRO A 303 22.02 5.70 -12.70
C PRO A 303 20.99 6.07 -13.76
N TRP A 304 20.16 5.10 -14.18
CA TRP A 304 19.11 5.31 -15.17
C TRP A 304 18.05 6.35 -14.75
N LEU A 305 17.90 6.58 -13.44
CA LEU A 305 17.06 7.60 -12.84
C LEU A 305 17.86 8.32 -11.74
N VAL A 306 17.64 9.62 -11.60
CA VAL A 306 18.37 10.47 -10.64
C VAL A 306 18.23 9.99 -9.19
N VAL A 307 19.33 10.07 -8.44
CA VAL A 307 19.37 9.76 -6.99
C VAL A 307 18.83 10.95 -6.21
N ASN A 308 18.02 10.70 -5.18
CA ASN A 308 17.52 11.78 -4.32
C ASN A 308 18.67 12.39 -3.52
N PRO A 309 18.92 13.72 -3.60
CA PRO A 309 20.02 14.37 -2.89
C PRO A 309 20.04 14.14 -1.39
N ASN A 310 18.89 13.81 -0.78
CA ASN A 310 18.81 13.52 0.65
C ASN A 310 19.48 12.19 1.06
N TYR A 311 20.09 11.44 0.14
CA TYR A 311 20.85 10.22 0.44
C TYR A 311 22.01 10.43 1.41
N GLU A 312 22.55 11.65 1.49
CA GLU A 312 23.57 12.01 2.48
C GLU A 312 23.05 11.86 3.93
N GLU A 313 21.75 12.10 4.15
CA GLU A 313 21.09 11.95 5.44
C GLU A 313 20.38 10.60 5.59
N LEU A 314 19.68 10.18 4.54
CA LEU A 314 18.84 8.98 4.52
C LEU A 314 19.55 7.86 3.79
N ASN A 315 20.27 7.02 4.51
CA ASN A 315 20.86 5.83 3.90
C ASN A 315 20.97 4.66 4.86
N VAL A 316 21.08 3.47 4.30
CA VAL A 316 21.21 2.21 5.05
C VAL A 316 22.40 2.27 6.00
N ALA A 317 23.57 2.70 5.53
CA ALA A 317 24.80 2.71 6.33
C ALA A 317 24.70 3.58 7.59
N ALA A 318 24.02 4.72 7.53
CA ALA A 318 23.75 5.58 8.68
C ALA A 318 22.72 4.96 9.62
N GLN A 319 21.58 4.49 9.08
CA GLN A 319 20.49 3.98 9.90
C GLN A 319 20.81 2.64 10.59
N LEU A 320 21.68 1.81 10.03
CA LEU A 320 22.17 0.59 10.68
C LEU A 320 22.95 0.87 11.97
N LYS A 321 23.56 2.06 12.11
CA LYS A 321 24.35 2.46 13.29
C LYS A 321 23.50 3.14 14.37
N GLN A 322 22.23 3.42 14.08
CA GLN A 322 21.34 4.18 14.94
C GLN A 322 20.22 3.25 15.47
N PRO A 323 20.20 2.92 16.77
CA PRO A 323 19.19 2.03 17.36
C PRO A 323 17.75 2.55 17.20
N ASN A 324 17.59 3.87 17.12
CA ASN A 324 16.29 4.54 16.99
C ASN A 324 15.97 4.96 15.55
N SER A 325 16.72 4.50 14.55
CA SER A 325 16.44 4.80 13.15
C SER A 325 15.11 4.20 12.68
N ILE A 326 14.60 4.67 11.54
CA ILE A 326 13.40 4.11 10.91
C ILE A 326 13.66 2.62 10.60
N LEU A 327 14.81 2.29 10.03
CA LEU A 327 15.20 0.90 9.72
C LEU A 327 15.19 0.01 10.96
N SER A 328 15.78 0.48 12.06
CA SER A 328 15.78 -0.25 13.33
C SER A 328 14.37 -0.41 13.89
N TYR A 329 13.51 0.60 13.76
CA TYR A 329 12.11 0.53 14.18
C TYR A 329 11.30 -0.49 13.37
N TYR A 330 11.47 -0.54 12.04
CA TYR A 330 10.87 -1.58 11.20
C TYR A 330 11.33 -2.99 11.64
N LYS A 331 12.62 -3.18 11.93
CA LYS A 331 13.13 -4.45 12.47
C LYS A 331 12.46 -4.83 13.80
N GLN A 332 12.25 -3.86 14.69
CA GLN A 332 11.56 -4.08 15.97
C GLN A 332 10.09 -4.47 15.75
N LEU A 333 9.36 -3.80 14.86
CA LEU A 333 7.97 -4.15 14.52
C LEU A 333 7.86 -5.55 13.90
N ILE A 334 8.76 -5.91 12.99
CA ILE A 334 8.81 -7.25 12.39
C ILE A 334 9.05 -8.31 13.48
N GLN A 335 10.00 -8.07 14.37
CA GLN A 335 10.30 -8.98 15.47
C GLN A 335 9.14 -9.10 16.45
N LEU A 336 8.47 -7.99 16.77
CA LEU A 336 7.27 -7.96 17.60
C LEU A 336 6.15 -8.80 16.98
N ARG A 337 5.85 -8.59 15.69
CA ARG A 337 4.85 -9.35 14.94
C ARG A 337 5.17 -10.85 14.92
N LYS A 338 6.43 -11.21 14.63
CA LYS A 338 6.90 -12.61 14.57
C LYS A 338 6.77 -13.36 15.90
N ASN A 339 6.91 -12.66 17.02
CA ASN A 339 6.87 -13.27 18.35
C ASN A 339 5.48 -13.31 18.98
N ARG A 340 4.45 -12.79 18.30
CA ARG A 340 3.09 -12.64 18.83
C ARG A 340 2.06 -13.12 17.82
N ALA A 341 1.52 -14.32 18.02
CA ALA A 341 0.49 -14.88 17.14
C ALA A 341 -0.73 -13.96 16.99
N VAL A 342 -1.11 -13.24 18.06
CA VAL A 342 -2.19 -12.23 18.03
C VAL A 342 -1.96 -11.13 16.98
N LEU A 343 -0.72 -10.77 16.67
CA LEU A 343 -0.41 -9.79 15.62
C LEU A 343 -0.45 -10.41 14.22
N VAL A 344 -0.32 -11.72 14.08
CA VAL A 344 -0.44 -12.40 12.78
C VAL A 344 -1.90 -12.74 12.49
N THR A 345 -2.49 -13.67 13.24
CA THR A 345 -3.81 -14.25 12.98
C THR A 345 -4.91 -13.72 13.88
N GLY A 346 -4.60 -12.86 14.87
CA GLY A 346 -5.62 -12.28 15.73
C GLY A 346 -6.66 -11.47 14.96
N HIS A 347 -7.85 -11.39 15.49
CA HIS A 347 -8.95 -10.60 14.97
C HIS A 347 -8.71 -9.11 15.15
N TYR A 348 -9.47 -8.28 14.45
CA TYR A 348 -9.33 -6.84 14.44
C TYR A 348 -10.58 -6.15 15.03
N HIS A 349 -10.36 -5.09 15.80
CA HIS A 349 -11.42 -4.20 16.25
C HIS A 349 -10.93 -2.75 16.38
N ASP A 350 -11.52 -1.82 15.65
CA ASP A 350 -11.24 -0.39 15.76
C ASP A 350 -12.04 0.32 16.84
N TYR A 351 -11.45 1.41 17.31
CA TYR A 351 -12.08 2.42 18.15
C TYR A 351 -11.88 3.79 17.51
N LEU A 352 -12.83 4.71 17.76
CA LEU A 352 -12.70 6.12 17.40
C LEU A 352 -12.42 6.35 15.90
N LEU A 353 -13.10 5.60 15.02
CA LEU A 353 -12.85 5.67 13.58
C LEU A 353 -13.12 7.06 12.98
N ASP A 354 -13.99 7.85 13.61
CA ASP A 354 -14.30 9.23 13.22
C ASP A 354 -13.38 10.31 13.84
N ASP A 355 -12.40 9.93 14.68
CA ASP A 355 -11.43 10.90 15.20
C ASP A 355 -10.55 11.46 14.05
N PRO A 356 -10.33 12.78 13.93
CA PRO A 356 -9.62 13.33 12.78
C PRO A 356 -8.10 13.12 12.82
N LYS A 357 -7.52 12.62 13.92
CA LYS A 357 -6.07 12.55 14.12
C LYS A 357 -5.56 11.16 14.45
N VAL A 358 -6.27 10.43 15.29
CA VAL A 358 -5.78 9.21 15.92
C VAL A 358 -6.48 7.97 15.35
N TYR A 359 -5.69 6.96 15.00
CA TYR A 359 -6.18 5.62 14.72
C TYR A 359 -5.93 4.73 15.92
N VAL A 360 -7.02 4.16 16.45
CA VAL A 360 -6.99 3.24 17.58
C VAL A 360 -7.60 1.91 17.13
N TYR A 361 -6.86 0.83 17.27
CA TYR A 361 -7.41 -0.51 17.04
C TYR A 361 -6.77 -1.54 17.96
N GLU A 362 -7.49 -2.63 18.18
CA GLU A 362 -7.06 -3.79 18.94
C GLU A 362 -6.90 -5.00 18.01
N ARG A 363 -5.85 -5.77 18.28
CA ARG A 363 -5.66 -7.12 17.76
C ARG A 363 -5.89 -8.12 18.89
N PHE A 364 -6.70 -9.14 18.64
CA PHE A 364 -7.07 -10.09 19.69
C PHE A 364 -7.12 -11.55 19.27
N LEU A 365 -6.62 -12.44 20.13
CA LEU A 365 -6.63 -13.88 19.92
C LEU A 365 -6.82 -14.59 21.27
N GLY A 366 -7.94 -15.30 21.44
CA GLY A 366 -8.30 -15.90 22.73
C GLY A 366 -8.44 -14.82 23.83
N THR A 367 -7.54 -14.83 24.81
CA THR A 367 -7.47 -13.82 25.89
C THR A 367 -6.36 -12.77 25.69
N GLU A 368 -5.46 -12.98 24.72
CA GLU A 368 -4.38 -12.04 24.40
C GLU A 368 -4.95 -10.84 23.62
N ARG A 369 -4.51 -9.64 23.98
CA ARG A 369 -4.95 -8.36 23.39
C ARG A 369 -3.76 -7.44 23.20
N ILE A 370 -3.63 -6.87 22.00
CA ILE A 370 -2.68 -5.81 21.69
C ILE A 370 -3.47 -4.58 21.24
N LEU A 371 -3.26 -3.46 21.91
CA LEU A 371 -3.82 -2.17 21.53
C LEU A 371 -2.78 -1.37 20.75
N VAL A 372 -3.16 -0.87 19.58
CA VAL A 372 -2.35 0.01 18.73
C VAL A 372 -2.99 1.38 18.71
N VAL A 373 -2.21 2.41 19.05
CA VAL A 373 -2.65 3.81 19.07
C VAL A 373 -1.65 4.64 18.28
N VAL A 374 -2.12 5.30 17.23
CA VAL A 374 -1.26 6.07 16.32
C VAL A 374 -1.89 7.43 16.03
N ASN A 375 -1.20 8.51 16.40
CA ASN A 375 -1.49 9.84 15.86
C ASN A 375 -0.92 9.91 14.44
N LEU A 376 -1.74 10.24 13.45
CA LEU A 376 -1.36 10.31 12.03
C LEU A 376 -1.14 11.75 11.55
N THR A 377 -1.04 12.70 12.48
CA THR A 377 -0.92 14.14 12.16
C THR A 377 0.26 14.81 12.85
N LYS A 378 0.63 15.97 12.32
CA LYS A 378 1.67 16.86 12.89
C LYS A 378 1.23 17.61 14.15
N ASP A 379 -0.04 17.49 14.53
CA ASP A 379 -0.60 18.18 15.69
C ASP A 379 -0.63 17.23 16.88
N THR A 380 -0.57 17.79 18.10
CA THR A 380 -0.92 17.00 19.28
C THR A 380 -2.39 16.57 19.23
N ALA A 381 -2.68 15.43 19.85
CA ALA A 381 -4.02 14.89 19.98
C ALA A 381 -4.33 14.57 21.45
N GLN A 382 -5.59 14.76 21.82
CA GLN A 382 -6.13 14.32 23.10
C GLN A 382 -7.42 13.55 22.82
N ILE A 383 -7.46 12.28 23.21
CA ILE A 383 -8.59 11.39 22.96
C ILE A 383 -9.16 10.85 24.27
N ASP A 384 -10.46 10.61 24.26
CA ASP A 384 -11.16 9.87 25.31
C ASP A 384 -11.14 8.38 24.98
N LEU A 385 -10.55 7.58 25.87
CA LEU A 385 -10.47 6.13 25.72
C LEU A 385 -11.82 5.48 26.06
N PRO A 386 -12.43 4.71 25.12
CA PRO A 386 -13.63 3.94 25.41
C PRO A 386 -13.46 3.06 26.64
N THR A 387 -14.57 2.79 27.35
CA THR A 387 -14.57 1.94 28.57
C THR A 387 -13.95 0.55 28.33
N ALA A 388 -14.05 0.03 27.11
CA ALA A 388 -13.41 -1.23 26.71
C ALA A 388 -11.89 -1.21 26.90
N ILE A 389 -11.25 -0.04 26.68
CA ILE A 389 -9.81 0.18 26.86
C ILE A 389 -9.52 0.65 28.28
N SER A 390 -10.18 1.72 28.73
CA SER A 390 -9.91 2.35 30.03
C SER A 390 -10.31 1.49 31.23
N GLY A 391 -11.13 0.45 31.03
CA GLY A 391 -11.49 -0.54 32.04
C GLY A 391 -10.45 -1.66 32.24
N GLN A 392 -9.36 -1.67 31.48
CA GLN A 392 -8.28 -2.67 31.56
C GLN A 392 -6.95 -2.01 31.94
N SER A 393 -5.96 -2.85 32.27
CA SER A 393 -4.58 -2.40 32.47
C SER A 393 -3.71 -2.85 31.30
N TRP A 394 -2.84 -1.98 30.84
CA TRP A 394 -2.01 -2.23 29.67
C TRP A 394 -0.55 -1.87 29.92
N THR A 395 0.35 -2.68 29.37
CA THR A 395 1.80 -2.45 29.41
C THR A 395 2.29 -2.05 28.02
N LEU A 396 3.01 -0.94 27.90
CA LEU A 396 3.62 -0.54 26.64
C LEU A 396 4.68 -1.54 26.20
N VAL A 397 4.65 -1.89 24.92
CA VAL A 397 5.53 -2.88 24.29
C VAL A 397 6.51 -2.20 23.33
N ILE A 398 6.04 -1.22 22.56
CA ILE A 398 6.87 -0.41 21.67
C ILE A 398 6.23 0.96 21.49
N ASP A 399 7.05 1.98 21.37
CA ASP A 399 6.64 3.32 20.99
C ASP A 399 7.71 3.98 20.12
N ASN A 400 7.33 4.99 19.35
CA ASN A 400 8.27 5.73 18.49
C ASN A 400 8.71 7.08 19.08
N HIS A 401 8.37 7.42 20.33
CA HIS A 401 8.55 8.74 20.93
C HIS A 401 9.63 8.79 22.03
N SER A 402 9.70 7.76 22.88
CA SER A 402 10.65 7.61 23.97
C SER A 402 12.08 7.49 23.43
N VAL A 403 12.98 8.30 23.98
CA VAL A 403 14.43 8.10 23.85
C VAL A 403 14.84 7.10 24.93
N GLU A 404 15.70 6.13 24.61
CA GLU A 404 16.29 5.23 25.61
C GLU A 404 16.79 6.04 26.82
N GLY A 405 16.15 5.82 27.98
CA GLY A 405 16.52 6.45 29.25
C GLY A 405 15.60 7.58 29.78
N ALA A 406 14.49 7.92 29.12
CA ALA A 406 13.69 9.11 29.48
C ALA A 406 12.33 8.88 30.19
N SER A 407 11.87 7.65 30.40
CA SER A 407 10.54 7.43 31.01
C SER A 407 10.57 6.36 32.10
N SER A 408 10.01 6.71 33.26
CA SER A 408 9.83 5.76 34.36
C SER A 408 8.78 4.71 33.99
N GLU A 409 8.93 3.45 34.42
CA GLU A 409 7.98 2.35 34.14
C GLU A 409 6.51 2.67 34.48
N ARG A 410 6.28 3.69 35.34
CA ARG A 410 4.95 4.19 35.72
C ARG A 410 4.28 5.09 34.68
N GLU A 411 5.02 5.76 33.80
CA GLU A 411 4.47 6.62 32.73
C GLU A 411 4.08 5.84 31.47
N LEU A 412 4.51 4.58 31.37
CA LEU A 412 4.35 3.74 30.18
C LEU A 412 3.22 2.70 30.33
N GLN A 413 2.40 2.79 31.38
CA GLN A 413 1.23 1.92 31.57
C GLN A 413 -0.06 2.69 31.40
N LEU A 414 -1.03 2.12 30.67
CA LEU A 414 -2.41 2.59 30.74
C LEU A 414 -3.06 1.89 31.91
N THR A 415 -3.29 2.67 32.96
CA THR A 415 -3.91 2.17 34.19
C THR A 415 -5.42 2.03 34.03
N GLN A 416 -5.99 1.09 34.79
CA GLN A 416 -7.43 1.00 34.91
C GLN A 416 -7.97 2.36 35.38
N HIS A 417 -8.98 2.87 34.69
CA HIS A 417 -9.62 4.19 34.85
C HIS A 417 -8.91 5.39 34.21
N GLN A 418 -7.82 5.21 33.46
CA GLN A 418 -7.31 6.29 32.62
C GLN A 418 -8.28 6.56 31.46
N LYS A 419 -9.01 7.67 31.56
CA LYS A 419 -10.05 8.04 30.58
C LYS A 419 -9.52 8.83 29.39
N THR A 420 -8.40 9.52 29.55
CA THR A 420 -7.83 10.41 28.54
C THR A 420 -6.42 9.98 28.18
N MET A 421 -6.05 10.19 26.92
CA MET A 421 -4.70 9.98 26.42
C MET A 421 -4.26 11.18 25.58
N ALA A 422 -3.09 11.71 25.89
CA ALA A 422 -2.42 12.71 25.07
C ALA A 422 -1.33 12.05 24.21
N LEU A 423 -1.26 12.46 22.95
CA LEU A 423 -0.31 11.99 21.95
C LEU A 423 0.40 13.18 21.30
N ALA A 424 1.71 13.11 21.22
CA ALA A 424 2.55 14.03 20.47
C ALA A 424 2.35 13.85 18.94
N PRO A 425 2.83 14.80 18.12
CA PRO A 425 2.80 14.68 16.67
C PRO A 425 3.40 13.36 16.18
N TYR A 426 2.65 12.64 15.35
CA TYR A 426 3.04 11.32 14.83
C TYR A 426 3.46 10.29 15.89
N GLU A 427 2.98 10.42 17.13
CA GLU A 427 3.27 9.45 18.18
C GLU A 427 2.50 8.15 17.95
N ALA A 428 3.22 7.04 18.01
CA ALA A 428 2.69 5.69 17.92
C ALA A 428 3.08 4.89 19.16
N ARG A 429 2.09 4.21 19.75
CA ARG A 429 2.24 3.39 20.95
C ARG A 429 1.51 2.07 20.77
N VAL A 430 2.15 0.98 21.15
CA VAL A 430 1.58 -0.38 21.11
C VAL A 430 1.63 -0.96 22.51
N TYR A 431 0.48 -1.43 22.99
CA TYR A 431 0.33 -1.94 24.34
C TYR A 431 -0.15 -3.38 24.34
N HIS A 432 0.25 -4.15 25.34
CA HIS A 432 -0.26 -5.49 25.63
C HIS A 432 -1.14 -5.46 26.89
N MET A 433 -2.32 -6.08 26.83
CA MET A 433 -3.23 -6.12 27.98
C MET A 433 -2.67 -7.02 29.07
N ASN A 434 -2.66 -6.53 30.31
CA ASN A 434 -2.27 -7.32 31.47
C ASN A 434 -3.35 -8.34 31.78
N GLN A 435 -2.98 -9.62 31.90
CA GLN A 435 -3.94 -10.63 32.37
C GLN A 435 -4.33 -10.33 33.81
N ARG A 436 -5.64 -10.36 34.11
CA ARG A 436 -6.10 -10.28 35.50
C ARG A 436 -5.53 -11.48 36.26
N VAL A 437 -4.65 -11.21 37.22
CA VAL A 437 -4.30 -12.20 38.23
C VAL A 437 -5.62 -12.52 38.94
N LYS A 438 -6.14 -13.73 38.77
CA LYS A 438 -7.16 -14.23 39.69
C LYS A 438 -6.47 -14.29 41.04
N GLU A 439 -6.73 -13.33 41.90
CA GLU A 439 -6.42 -13.46 43.32
C GLU A 439 -7.19 -14.70 43.81
N THR A 440 -6.49 -15.84 43.89
CA THR A 440 -6.94 -16.96 44.69
C THR A 440 -6.96 -16.46 46.12
N PHE A 441 -8.13 -15.96 46.53
CA PHE A 441 -8.45 -15.71 47.92
C PHE A 441 -8.38 -17.06 48.63
N ASN A 442 -7.23 -17.35 49.23
CA ASN A 442 -7.10 -18.41 50.21
C ASN A 442 -7.97 -18.01 51.41
N GLU A 443 -9.24 -18.42 51.40
CA GLU A 443 -10.04 -18.47 52.60
C GLU A 443 -9.37 -19.44 53.57
N LYS A 444 -8.57 -18.87 54.48
CA LYS A 444 -8.30 -19.47 55.78
C LYS A 444 -9.64 -19.68 56.48
N ILE A 445 -10.18 -20.89 56.38
CA ILE A 445 -11.20 -21.35 57.32
C ILE A 445 -10.47 -21.80 58.59
N LYS A 446 -10.86 -21.14 59.69
CA LYS A 446 -10.43 -21.35 61.07
C LYS A 446 -10.82 -22.72 61.60
#